data_AF-A0A7Y4QJW8-F1
#
_entry.id   AF-A0A7Y4QJW8-F1
#
_cell.length_a   1.000
_cell.length_b   1.000
_cell.length_c   1.000
_cell.angle_alpha   90.00
_cell.angle_beta   90.00
_cell.angle_gamma   90.00
#
_symmetry.space_group_name_H-M   'P 1'
#
loop_
_entity.id
_entity.type
_entity.pdbx_description
1 polymer ?
#
loop_
_entity_poly.entity_id
_entity_poly.type
_entity_poly.pdbx_seq_one_letter_code
_entity_poly.pdbx_strand_id
1 'polypeptide(L)'
;MFGEFIKQIRAQQRLGLREFCLEHGHDPSNWSKIEREVSPPPKDEATLRTWAKQLGLKPGTDDWLKFFEYAAVAAGRIPDHILEDKELAAHLPVFFRTLSGQKPSREEMEKLLGIIQGTRKP
;
A
#
# COMPACT_ATOMS: atom_id res chain seq x y z
N MET A 1 -3.78 4.62 8.24
CA MET A 1 -3.92 4.08 6.85
C MET A 1 -3.73 2.55 6.76
N PHE A 2 -2.50 2.01 6.75
CA PHE A 2 -2.29 0.56 6.62
C PHE A 2 -2.76 -0.22 7.86
N GLY A 3 -2.37 0.25 9.06
CA GLY A 3 -2.69 -0.43 10.31
C GLY A 3 -4.20 -0.48 10.57
N GLU A 4 -4.89 0.64 10.30
CA GLU A 4 -6.34 0.73 10.37
C GLU A 4 -7.03 -0.19 9.36
N PHE A 5 -6.52 -0.24 8.13
CA PHE A 5 -7.06 -1.10 7.07
C PHE A 5 -7.00 -2.58 7.47
N ILE A 6 -5.84 -3.09 7.87
CA ILE A 6 -5.72 -4.51 8.26
C ILE A 6 -6.53 -4.84 9.52
N LYS A 7 -6.67 -3.86 10.45
CA LYS A 7 -7.50 -4.00 11.63
C LYS A 7 -8.98 -4.13 11.28
N GLN A 8 -9.46 -3.36 10.29
CA GLN A 8 -10.83 -3.45 9.78
C GLN A 8 -11.07 -4.79 9.10
N ILE A 9 -10.15 -5.23 8.22
CA ILE A 9 -10.26 -6.53 7.54
C ILE A 9 -10.29 -7.68 8.55
N ARG A 10 -9.39 -7.68 9.54
CA ARG A 10 -9.41 -8.69 10.62
C ARG A 10 -10.73 -8.66 11.39
N ALA A 11 -11.24 -7.48 11.72
CA ALA A 11 -12.51 -7.34 12.44
C ALA A 11 -13.72 -7.85 11.62
N GLN A 12 -13.68 -7.74 10.29
CA GLN A 12 -14.71 -8.32 9.40
C GLN A 12 -14.74 -9.85 9.46
N GLN A 13 -13.60 -10.49 9.73
CA GLN A 13 -13.53 -11.94 9.99
C GLN A 13 -14.06 -12.33 11.39
N ARG A 14 -14.51 -11.35 12.20
CA ARG A 14 -14.95 -11.51 13.60
C ARG A 14 -13.86 -12.02 14.55
N LEU A 15 -12.59 -11.94 14.14
CA LEU A 15 -11.44 -12.35 14.97
C LEU A 15 -10.95 -11.19 15.83
N GLY A 16 -10.77 -11.45 17.13
CA GLY A 16 -10.02 -10.56 18.01
C GLY A 16 -8.53 -10.52 17.63
N LEU A 17 -7.79 -9.49 18.07
CA LEU A 17 -6.35 -9.38 17.76
C LEU A 17 -5.57 -10.62 18.24
N ARG A 18 -5.81 -11.04 19.49
CA ARG A 18 -5.12 -12.20 20.07
C ARG A 18 -5.49 -13.51 19.36
N GLU A 19 -6.74 -13.65 18.96
CA GLU A 19 -7.24 -14.84 18.27
C GLU A 19 -6.62 -14.97 16.88
N PHE A 20 -6.62 -13.88 16.10
CA PHE A 20 -5.93 -13.82 14.82
C PHE A 20 -4.43 -14.12 14.94
N CYS A 21 -3.77 -13.54 15.97
CA CYS A 21 -2.35 -13.79 16.20
C CYS A 21 -2.09 -15.26 16.55
N LEU A 22 -2.93 -15.87 17.38
CA LEU A 22 -2.83 -17.29 17.74
C LEU A 22 -3.04 -18.19 16.52
N GLU A 23 -4.06 -17.92 15.71
CA GLU A 23 -4.42 -18.70 14.53
C GLU A 23 -3.31 -18.69 13.47
N HIS A 24 -2.59 -17.58 13.34
CA HIS A 24 -1.62 -17.36 12.28
C HIS A 24 -0.16 -17.30 12.73
N GLY A 25 0.10 -17.52 14.02
CA GLY A 25 1.45 -17.58 14.59
C GLY A 25 2.15 -16.21 14.70
N HIS A 26 1.40 -15.12 14.85
CA HIS A 26 1.96 -13.78 15.03
C HIS A 26 2.15 -13.45 16.51
N ASP A 27 3.13 -12.60 16.81
CA ASP A 27 3.25 -12.01 18.14
C ASP A 27 2.21 -10.87 18.34
N PRO A 28 1.34 -10.93 19.37
CA PRO A 28 0.31 -9.92 19.59
C PRO A 28 0.86 -8.50 19.83
N SER A 29 2.06 -8.36 20.40
CA SER A 29 2.67 -7.05 20.66
C SER A 29 3.11 -6.39 19.35
N ASN A 30 3.77 -7.16 18.48
CA ASN A 30 4.19 -6.71 17.16
C ASN A 30 2.98 -6.40 16.27
N TRP A 31 1.99 -7.30 16.21
CA TRP A 31 0.79 -7.07 15.42
C TRP A 31 0.03 -5.81 15.89
N SER A 32 -0.08 -5.61 17.20
CA SER A 32 -0.68 -4.40 17.78
C SER A 32 0.07 -3.12 17.39
N LYS A 33 1.41 -3.15 17.35
CA LYS A 33 2.20 -1.99 16.91
C LYS A 33 1.94 -1.67 15.44
N ILE A 34 1.76 -2.68 14.59
CA ILE A 34 1.45 -2.48 13.17
C ILE A 34 0.04 -1.92 12.99
N GLU A 35 -0.97 -2.48 13.66
CA GLU A 35 -2.35 -1.98 13.59
C GLU A 35 -2.51 -0.54 14.09
N ARG A 36 -1.66 -0.13 15.04
CA ARG A 36 -1.60 1.24 15.57
C ARG A 36 -0.61 2.14 14.83
N GLU A 37 0.01 1.63 13.77
CA GLU A 37 0.98 2.36 12.93
C GLU A 37 2.21 2.85 13.69
N VAL A 38 2.53 2.21 14.82
CA VAL A 38 3.75 2.46 15.61
C VAL A 38 4.95 1.76 14.97
N SER A 39 4.72 0.64 14.29
CA SER A 39 5.76 -0.07 13.53
C SER A 39 5.32 -0.20 12.08
N PRO A 40 6.24 0.03 11.12
CA PRO A 40 5.93 -0.15 9.72
C PRO A 40 5.68 -1.63 9.42
N PRO A 41 4.92 -1.94 8.35
CA PRO A 41 4.83 -3.30 7.86
C PRO A 41 6.20 -3.79 7.33
N PRO A 42 6.37 -5.11 7.21
CA PRO A 42 7.55 -5.70 6.59
C PRO A 42 7.68 -5.20 5.15
N LYS A 43 8.93 -5.17 4.68
CA LYS A 43 9.24 -4.79 3.30
C LYS A 43 9.23 -5.98 2.35
N ASP A 44 9.31 -7.19 2.87
CA ASP A 44 9.40 -8.39 2.06
C ASP A 44 8.02 -8.81 1.54
N GLU A 45 7.97 -9.05 0.23
CA GLU A 45 6.73 -9.36 -0.47
C GLU A 45 6.14 -10.72 -0.05
N ALA A 46 6.99 -11.68 0.29
CA ALA A 46 6.57 -13.02 0.71
C ALA A 46 5.75 -12.99 2.02
N THR A 47 6.20 -12.24 3.02
CA THR A 47 5.47 -12.03 4.27
C THR A 47 4.19 -11.25 4.01
N LEU A 48 4.23 -10.19 3.20
CA LEU A 48 3.03 -9.42 2.85
C LEU A 48 1.97 -10.27 2.14
N ARG A 49 2.37 -11.15 1.20
CA ARG A 49 1.46 -12.10 0.54
C ARG A 49 0.88 -13.11 1.54
N THR A 50 1.68 -13.56 2.51
CA THR A 50 1.22 -14.43 3.59
C THR A 50 0.17 -13.74 4.44
N TRP A 51 0.41 -12.48 4.83
CA TRP A 51 -0.54 -11.68 5.60
C TRP A 51 -1.82 -11.41 4.82
N ALA A 52 -1.73 -11.05 3.54
CA ALA A 52 -2.89 -10.84 2.70
C ALA A 52 -3.78 -12.09 2.62
N LYS A 53 -3.17 -13.27 2.50
CA LYS A 53 -3.89 -14.55 2.52
C LYS A 53 -4.57 -14.81 3.88
N GLN A 54 -3.86 -14.59 4.99
CA GLN A 54 -4.41 -14.73 6.36
C GLN A 54 -5.56 -13.73 6.61
N LEU A 55 -5.44 -12.53 6.04
CA LEU A 55 -6.49 -11.51 6.04
C LEU A 55 -7.63 -11.81 5.06
N GLY A 56 -7.58 -12.92 4.33
CA GLY A 56 -8.65 -13.34 3.41
C GLY A 56 -8.75 -12.49 2.15
N LEU A 57 -7.72 -11.71 1.83
CA LEU A 57 -7.69 -10.86 0.65
C LEU A 57 -7.48 -11.70 -0.61
N LYS A 58 -8.32 -11.47 -1.61
CA LYS A 58 -8.29 -12.22 -2.88
C LYS A 58 -7.38 -11.50 -3.89
N PRO A 59 -6.42 -12.20 -4.53
CA PRO A 59 -5.59 -11.59 -5.56
C PRO A 59 -6.42 -10.92 -6.66
N GLY A 60 -6.00 -9.71 -7.05
CA GLY A 60 -6.65 -8.93 -8.12
C GLY A 60 -7.89 -8.15 -7.69
N THR A 61 -8.31 -8.19 -6.42
CA THR A 61 -9.37 -7.29 -5.93
C THR A 61 -8.81 -5.93 -5.50
N ASP A 62 -9.69 -4.94 -5.39
CA ASP A 62 -9.33 -3.60 -4.90
C ASP A 62 -8.67 -3.64 -3.52
N ASP A 63 -9.18 -4.46 -2.60
CA ASP A 63 -8.61 -4.59 -1.25
C ASP A 63 -7.23 -5.24 -1.27
N TRP A 64 -6.98 -6.15 -2.21
CA TRP A 64 -5.64 -6.70 -2.44
C TRP A 64 -4.69 -5.60 -2.93
N LEU A 65 -5.09 -4.83 -3.94
CA LEU A 65 -4.25 -3.72 -4.44
C LEU A 65 -3.97 -2.69 -3.34
N LYS A 66 -5.02 -2.24 -2.64
CA LYS A 66 -4.92 -1.29 -1.51
C LYS A 66 -4.00 -1.80 -0.42
N PHE A 67 -4.05 -3.10 -0.10
CA PHE A 67 -3.17 -3.70 0.90
C PHE A 67 -1.69 -3.49 0.56
N PHE A 68 -1.28 -3.81 -0.67
CA PHE A 68 0.12 -3.67 -1.10
C PHE A 68 0.54 -2.20 -1.25
N GLU A 69 -0.35 -1.34 -1.75
CA GLU A 69 -0.12 0.11 -1.82
C GLU A 69 0.11 0.71 -0.44
N TYR A 70 -0.80 0.45 0.49
CA TYR A 70 -0.71 0.96 1.85
C TYR A 70 0.49 0.39 2.58
N ALA A 71 0.83 -0.88 2.34
CA ALA A 71 2.03 -1.49 2.91
C ALA A 71 3.31 -0.80 2.41
N ALA A 72 3.40 -0.53 1.10
CA ALA A 72 4.54 0.18 0.52
C ALA A 72 4.68 1.58 1.09
N VAL A 73 3.60 2.36 1.10
CA VAL A 73 3.59 3.74 1.61
C VAL A 73 3.92 3.79 3.10
N ALA A 74 3.32 2.93 3.92
CA ALA A 74 3.60 2.86 5.35
C ALA A 74 5.06 2.44 5.65
N ALA A 75 5.69 1.69 4.73
CA ALA A 75 7.10 1.34 4.81
C ALA A 75 8.05 2.40 4.19
N GLY A 76 7.52 3.56 3.76
CA GLY A 76 8.28 4.64 3.13
C GLY A 76 8.76 4.30 1.71
N ARG A 77 8.02 3.46 0.99
CA ARG A 77 8.33 3.02 -0.37
C ARG A 77 7.23 3.42 -1.35
N ILE A 78 7.62 3.52 -2.62
CA ILE A 78 6.69 3.65 -3.73
C ILE A 78 6.16 2.24 -4.06
N PRO A 79 4.84 2.06 -4.27
CA PRO A 79 4.27 0.78 -4.69
C PRO A 79 4.95 0.21 -5.94
N ASP A 80 5.22 -1.11 -5.94
CA ASP A 80 6.04 -1.74 -6.98
C ASP A 80 5.41 -1.61 -8.38
N HIS A 81 4.08 -1.74 -8.49
CA HIS A 81 3.38 -1.59 -9.77
C HIS A 81 3.57 -0.18 -10.41
N ILE A 82 3.82 0.86 -9.61
CA ILE A 82 4.13 2.21 -10.11
C ILE A 82 5.56 2.26 -10.66
N LEU A 83 6.50 1.52 -10.03
CA LEU A 83 7.89 1.46 -10.46
C LEU A 83 8.09 0.56 -11.68
N GLU A 84 7.25 -0.47 -11.83
CA GLU A 84 7.24 -1.39 -12.99
C GLU A 84 6.73 -0.70 -14.26
N ASP A 85 5.80 0.25 -14.13
CA ASP A 85 5.40 1.13 -15.21
C ASP A 85 6.50 2.17 -15.49
N LYS A 86 7.35 1.87 -16.47
CA LYS A 86 8.49 2.73 -16.85
C LYS A 86 8.05 4.12 -17.29
N GLU A 87 6.88 4.26 -17.90
CA GLU A 87 6.38 5.56 -18.33
C GLU A 87 5.98 6.38 -17.10
N LEU A 88 5.17 5.81 -16.21
CA LEU A 88 4.78 6.48 -14.96
C LEU A 88 6.00 6.79 -14.07
N ALA A 89 6.91 5.84 -13.91
CA ALA A 89 8.11 6.00 -13.10
C ALA A 89 9.01 7.15 -13.60
N ALA A 90 9.12 7.34 -14.92
CA ALA A 90 9.90 8.43 -15.52
C ALA A 90 9.37 9.83 -15.15
N HIS A 91 8.08 9.93 -14.81
CA HIS A 91 7.43 11.19 -14.45
C HIS A 91 7.37 11.47 -12.94
N LEU A 92 7.73 10.49 -12.09
CA LEU A 92 7.78 10.67 -10.62
C LEU A 92 8.64 11.85 -10.16
N PRO A 93 9.84 12.13 -10.71
CA PRO A 93 10.64 13.27 -10.27
C PRO A 93 9.93 14.61 -10.48
N VAL A 94 9.23 14.78 -11.61
CA VAL A 94 8.45 16.00 -11.90
C VAL A 94 7.33 16.16 -10.89
N PHE A 95 6.62 15.07 -10.59
CA PHE A 95 5.58 15.04 -9.58
C PHE A 95 6.10 15.42 -8.19
N PHE A 96 7.23 14.85 -7.75
CA PHE A 96 7.82 15.18 -6.45
C PHE A 96 8.29 16.63 -6.36
N ARG A 97 8.93 17.18 -7.40
CA ARG A 97 9.26 18.62 -7.46
C ARG A 97 8.01 19.50 -7.28
N THR A 98 6.91 19.09 -7.90
CA THR A 98 5.62 19.78 -7.81
C THR A 98 5.09 19.78 -6.37
N LEU A 99 5.09 18.62 -5.70
CA LEU A 99 4.70 18.52 -4.28
C LEU A 99 5.63 19.30 -3.34
N SER A 100 6.91 19.43 -3.69
CA SER A 100 7.88 20.25 -2.96
C SER A 100 7.74 21.76 -3.23
N GLY A 101 6.69 22.20 -3.92
CA GLY A 101 6.37 23.61 -4.14
C GLY A 101 7.03 24.23 -5.38
N GLN A 102 7.74 23.45 -6.20
CA GLN A 102 8.28 23.93 -7.47
C GLN A 102 7.20 23.84 -8.55
N LYS A 103 6.91 24.93 -9.27
CA LYS A 103 5.91 24.88 -10.34
C LYS A 103 6.47 24.18 -11.58
N PRO A 104 5.94 23.01 -11.97
CA PRO A 104 6.26 22.38 -13.26
C PRO A 104 5.80 23.27 -14.42
N SER A 105 6.42 23.08 -15.59
CA SER A 105 5.96 23.73 -16.81
C SER A 105 4.55 23.24 -17.19
N ARG A 106 3.85 24.01 -18.03
CA ARG A 106 2.53 23.61 -18.54
C ARG A 106 2.58 22.27 -19.27
N GLU A 107 3.61 22.06 -20.09
CA GLU A 107 3.84 20.81 -20.83
C GLU A 107 4.10 19.62 -19.90
N GLU A 108 4.88 19.84 -18.83
CA GLU A 108 5.14 18.82 -17.80
C GLU A 108 3.84 18.42 -17.07
N MET A 109 2.97 19.39 -16.76
CA MET A 109 1.66 19.13 -16.16
C MET A 109 0.71 18.38 -17.08
N GLU A 110 0.63 18.77 -18.35
CA GLU A 110 -0.23 18.11 -19.33
C GLU A 110 0.18 16.65 -19.53
N LYS A 111 1.49 16.35 -19.56
CA LYS A 111 2.00 14.97 -19.61
C LYS A 111 1.66 14.16 -18.35
N LEU A 112 1.86 14.75 -17.17
CA LEU A 112 1.50 14.10 -15.90
C LEU A 112 0.00 13.76 -15.82
N LEU A 113 -0.87 14.69 -16.23
CA LEU A 113 -2.31 14.47 -16.27
C LEU A 113 -2.69 13.36 -17.25
N GLY A 114 -2.06 13.32 -18.42
CA GLY A 114 -2.28 12.28 -19.42
C GLY A 114 -2.00 10.88 -18.87
N ILE A 115 -0.89 10.72 -18.14
CA ILE A 115 -0.49 9.42 -17.57
C ILE A 115 -1.45 8.97 -16.46
N ILE A 116 -1.81 9.88 -15.55
CA ILE A 116 -2.73 9.58 -14.43
C ILE A 116 -4.16 9.25 -14.94
N GLN A 117 -4.59 9.90 -16.03
CA GLN A 117 -5.91 9.64 -16.62
C GLN A 117 -5.91 8.38 -17.52
N GLY A 118 -4.79 8.08 -18.17
CA GLY A 118 -4.62 6.89 -19.02
C GLY A 118 -4.63 5.58 -18.22
N THR A 119 -4.10 5.60 -16.99
CA THR A 119 -4.05 4.45 -16.07
C THR A 119 -5.38 4.09 -15.41
N ARG A 120 -6.41 4.96 -15.51
CA ARG A 120 -7.77 4.72 -14.98
C ARG A 120 -8.71 3.99 -15.95
N LYS A 121 -8.23 3.50 -17.10
CA LYS A 121 -9.08 2.71 -18.01
C LYS A 121 -9.20 1.26 -17.49
N PRO A 122 -10.42 0.72 -17.44
CA PRO A 122 -10.73 -0.59 -16.84
C PRO A 122 -10.08 -1.76 -17.59
#